data_AF-A0A819M2E3-F1
#
_entry.id   AF-A0A819M2E3-F1
#
_cell.length_a   1.000
_cell.length_b   1.000
_cell.length_c   1.000
_cell.angle_alpha   90.00
_cell.angle_beta   90.00
_cell.angle_gamma   90.00
#
_symmetry.space_group_name_H-M   'P 1'
#
loop_
_entity.id
_entity.type
_entity.pdbx_description
1 polymer ?
#
loop_
_entity_poly.entity_id
_entity_poly.type
_entity_poly.pdbx_seq_one_letter_code
_entity_poly.pdbx_strand_id
1 'polypeptide(L)'
;MDFLKVSSSHLPSQFSIMLRNVPLDVDVNEFLSLIKIDYPDIMNVHRISNKLKQPTSFIRLDIKNIETINELLRKKFIIVKNERFPVKDYIAPAKVLICSKCLQIGHFRGTCKSVLDYCRLCDNSVPDLKLHKESCDNQLCCIRCKGQHYANDIRCPEVKAYRAALTKSQQPSSTFI
;
A
#
# COMPACT_ATOMS: atom_id res chain seq x y z
N MET A 1 5.74 19.87 -20.51
CA MET A 1 4.62 18.98 -20.13
C MET A 1 4.84 18.61 -18.68
N ASP A 2 4.38 19.49 -17.80
CA ASP A 2 4.56 19.38 -16.37
C ASP A 2 3.51 18.43 -15.81
N PHE A 3 3.98 17.31 -15.25
CA PHE A 3 3.14 16.43 -14.47
C PHE A 3 2.77 17.18 -13.20
N LEU A 4 1.57 17.77 -13.19
CA LEU A 4 0.93 18.28 -11.99
C LEU A 4 0.94 17.17 -10.94
N LYS A 5 1.85 17.33 -9.97
CA LYS A 5 1.92 16.51 -8.77
C LYS A 5 0.70 16.91 -7.93
N VAL A 6 -0.46 16.34 -8.25
CA VAL A 6 -1.70 16.55 -7.50
C VAL A 6 -1.40 16.17 -6.05
N SER A 7 -1.55 17.16 -5.16
CA SER A 7 -1.30 17.02 -3.74
C SER A 7 -2.11 15.84 -3.22
N SER A 8 -1.41 14.85 -2.66
CA SER A 8 -2.04 13.74 -1.98
C SER A 8 -2.82 14.32 -0.79
N SER A 9 -4.13 14.49 -0.98
CA SER A 9 -5.05 14.53 0.15
C SER A 9 -4.87 13.19 0.85
N HIS A 10 -4.05 13.17 1.91
CA HIS A 10 -3.70 11.99 2.69
C HIS A 10 -4.89 11.55 3.53
N LEU A 11 -6.02 11.25 2.88
CA LEU A 11 -7.11 10.56 3.53
C LEU A 11 -6.59 9.17 3.95
N PRO A 12 -6.73 8.79 5.24
CA PRO A 12 -6.41 7.45 5.69
C PRO A 12 -7.17 6.41 4.85
N SER A 13 -6.67 5.18 4.76
CA SER A 13 -7.28 4.14 3.90
C SER A 13 -8.72 3.79 4.27
N GLN A 14 -9.14 4.06 5.51
CA GLN A 14 -10.54 3.90 5.96
C GLN A 14 -11.52 4.87 5.26
N PHE A 15 -11.01 5.94 4.65
CA PHE A 15 -11.77 6.90 3.85
C PHE A 15 -11.78 6.52 2.35
N SER A 16 -11.42 5.27 2.04
CA SER A 16 -11.34 4.78 0.68
C SER A 16 -12.17 3.52 0.50
N ILE A 17 -12.82 3.41 -0.65
CA ILE A 17 -13.51 2.19 -1.10
C ILE A 17 -12.99 1.75 -2.46
N MET A 18 -13.16 0.48 -2.77
CA MET A 18 -12.75 -0.13 -4.03
C MET A 18 -13.99 -0.53 -4.84
N LEU A 19 -14.10 0.03 -6.04
CA LEU A 19 -15.02 -0.43 -7.08
C LEU A 19 -14.37 -1.55 -7.89
N ARG A 20 -15.17 -2.54 -8.25
CA ARG A 20 -14.77 -3.66 -9.12
C ARG A 20 -15.54 -3.65 -10.42
N ASN A 21 -15.00 -4.32 -11.43
CA ASN A 21 -15.60 -4.51 -12.74
C ASN A 21 -15.82 -3.19 -13.51
N VAL A 22 -14.98 -2.19 -13.30
CA VAL A 22 -15.03 -0.97 -14.13
C VAL A 22 -14.31 -1.23 -15.46
N PRO A 23 -14.95 -1.00 -16.62
CA PRO A 23 -14.34 -1.20 -17.94
C PRO A 23 -13.01 -0.44 -18.09
N LEU A 24 -12.06 -0.96 -18.86
CA LEU A 24 -10.69 -0.40 -18.95
C LEU A 24 -10.60 0.89 -19.77
N ASP A 25 -11.55 1.09 -20.67
CA ASP A 25 -11.73 2.24 -21.56
C ASP A 25 -12.33 3.46 -20.86
N VAL A 26 -12.87 3.29 -19.65
CA VAL A 26 -13.43 4.40 -18.86
C VAL A 26 -12.31 5.37 -18.43
N ASP A 27 -12.41 6.61 -18.91
CA ASP A 27 -11.59 7.74 -18.47
C ASP A 27 -11.90 8.10 -17.01
N VAL A 28 -10.83 8.23 -16.21
CA VAL A 28 -10.94 8.44 -14.76
C VAL A 28 -11.46 9.83 -14.41
N ASN A 29 -11.16 10.85 -15.22
CA ASN A 29 -11.59 12.22 -14.97
C ASN A 29 -13.07 12.41 -15.33
N GLU A 30 -13.51 11.81 -16.44
CA GLU A 30 -14.93 11.75 -16.79
C GLU A 30 -15.71 10.99 -15.71
N PHE A 31 -15.22 9.82 -15.30
CA PHE A 31 -15.84 9.02 -14.24
C PHE A 31 -15.98 9.78 -12.92
N LEU A 32 -14.94 10.54 -12.52
CA LEU A 32 -14.96 11.41 -11.35
C LEU A 32 -16.04 12.50 -11.46
N SER A 33 -16.16 13.11 -12.63
CA SER A 33 -17.13 14.18 -12.85
C SER A 33 -18.57 13.65 -12.75
N LEU A 34 -18.81 12.45 -13.26
CA LEU A 34 -20.12 11.80 -13.23
C LEU A 34 -20.51 11.36 -11.82
N ILE A 35 -19.62 10.68 -11.13
CA ILE A 35 -19.91 10.12 -9.81
C ILE A 35 -20.12 11.21 -8.75
N LYS A 36 -19.49 12.38 -8.94
CA LYS A 36 -19.65 13.55 -8.07
C LYS A 36 -21.06 14.17 -8.12
N ILE A 37 -21.82 13.92 -9.19
CA ILE A 37 -23.21 14.40 -9.31
C ILE A 37 -24.07 13.74 -8.23
N ASP A 38 -23.95 12.42 -8.10
CA ASP A 38 -24.73 11.64 -7.13
C ASP A 38 -24.06 11.60 -5.73
N TYR A 39 -22.73 11.72 -5.68
CA TYR A 39 -21.93 11.59 -4.47
C TYR A 39 -20.89 12.72 -4.36
N PRO A 40 -21.30 13.93 -3.93
CA PRO A 40 -20.43 15.11 -3.88
C PRO A 40 -19.25 14.97 -2.90
N ASP A 41 -19.34 14.05 -1.93
CA ASP A 41 -18.29 13.76 -0.95
C ASP A 41 -17.07 13.04 -1.54
N ILE A 42 -17.17 12.52 -2.77
CA ILE A 42 -16.06 11.87 -3.47
C ILE A 42 -15.04 12.93 -3.89
N MET A 43 -13.80 12.75 -3.43
CA MET A 43 -12.71 13.66 -3.72
C MET A 43 -11.93 13.25 -4.95
N ASN A 44 -11.45 12.00 -4.93
CA ASN A 44 -10.53 11.47 -5.92
C ASN A 44 -10.98 10.10 -6.40
N VAL A 45 -10.65 9.81 -7.65
CA VAL A 45 -10.81 8.51 -8.28
C VAL A 45 -9.44 8.10 -8.80
N HIS A 46 -9.00 6.89 -8.47
CA HIS A 46 -7.71 6.35 -8.91
C HIS A 46 -7.89 4.96 -9.48
N ARG A 47 -7.50 4.75 -10.75
CA ARG A 47 -7.45 3.39 -11.31
C ARG A 47 -6.25 2.63 -10.75
N ILE A 48 -6.51 1.45 -10.21
CA ILE A 48 -5.46 0.59 -9.66
C ILE A 48 -4.75 -0.09 -10.83
N SER A 49 -3.42 -0.11 -10.79
CA SER A 49 -2.57 -0.80 -11.77
C SER A 49 -2.01 -2.10 -11.20
N ASN A 50 -1.81 -3.09 -12.07
CA ASN A 50 -1.16 -4.34 -11.69
C ASN A 50 0.37 -4.16 -11.53
N LYS A 51 1.08 -5.24 -11.20
CA LYS A 51 2.54 -5.23 -11.02
C LYS A 51 3.32 -4.82 -12.28
N LEU A 52 2.73 -5.04 -13.46
CA LEU A 52 3.28 -4.66 -14.76
C LEU A 52 2.87 -3.24 -15.17
N LYS A 53 2.31 -2.45 -14.25
CA LYS A 53 1.78 -1.10 -14.49
C LYS A 53 0.64 -1.04 -15.52
N GLN A 54 -0.02 -2.16 -15.78
CA GLN A 54 -1.20 -2.18 -16.64
C GLN A 54 -2.45 -1.82 -15.83
N PRO A 55 -3.39 -1.05 -16.39
CA PRO A 55 -4.63 -0.70 -15.72
C PRO A 55 -5.45 -1.97 -15.41
N THR A 56 -6.12 -1.97 -14.25
CA THR A 56 -7.04 -3.04 -13.87
C THR A 56 -8.48 -2.54 -13.90
N SER A 57 -9.44 -3.47 -13.77
CA SER A 57 -10.87 -3.16 -13.61
C SER A 57 -11.23 -2.68 -12.20
N PHE A 58 -10.23 -2.35 -11.38
CA PHE A 58 -10.40 -1.83 -10.03
C PHE A 58 -10.16 -0.33 -9.99
N ILE A 59 -11.11 0.38 -9.37
CA ILE A 59 -11.01 1.81 -9.10
C ILE A 59 -11.06 2.02 -7.58
N ARG A 60 -10.16 2.85 -7.07
CA ARG A 60 -10.22 3.37 -5.71
C ARG A 60 -10.93 4.71 -5.72
N LEU A 61 -11.89 4.88 -4.82
CA LEU A 61 -12.52 6.16 -4.53
C LEU A 61 -12.06 6.63 -3.17
N ASP A 62 -11.72 7.91 -3.06
CA ASP A 62 -11.46 8.57 -1.78
C ASP A 62 -12.65 9.48 -1.44
N ILE A 63 -13.26 9.25 -0.28
CA ILE A 63 -14.52 9.88 0.14
C ILE A 63 -14.28 10.58 1.47
N LYS A 64 -14.67 11.86 1.58
CA LYS A 64 -14.46 12.64 2.82
C LYS A 64 -15.39 12.20 3.96
N ASN A 65 -16.61 11.81 3.62
CA ASN A 65 -17.65 11.48 4.60
C ASN A 65 -17.66 9.98 4.91
N ILE A 66 -17.47 9.63 6.18
CA ILE A 66 -17.47 8.23 6.65
C ILE A 66 -18.86 7.59 6.60
N GLU A 67 -19.94 8.39 6.72
CA GLU A 67 -21.31 7.88 6.66
C GLU A 67 -21.64 7.38 5.24
N THR A 68 -21.26 8.17 4.22
CA THR A 68 -21.36 7.79 2.80
C THR A 68 -20.60 6.51 2.51
N ILE A 69 -19.40 6.34 3.10
CA ILE A 69 -18.62 5.09 2.99
C ILE A 69 -19.39 3.91 3.60
N ASN A 70 -19.85 4.05 4.85
CA ASN A 70 -20.59 2.99 5.54
C ASN A 70 -21.86 2.60 4.79
N GLU A 71 -22.56 3.58 4.21
CA GLU A 71 -23.75 3.34 3.39
C GLU A 71 -23.41 2.54 2.13
N LEU A 72 -22.38 2.93 1.38
CA LEU A 72 -21.95 2.24 0.15
C LEU A 72 -21.43 0.83 0.45
N LEU A 73 -20.73 0.65 1.57
CA LEU A 73 -20.25 -0.65 2.03
C LEU A 73 -21.38 -1.56 2.52
N ARG A 74 -22.45 -1.00 3.10
CA ARG A 74 -23.66 -1.73 3.48
C ARG A 74 -24.45 -2.12 2.24
N LYS A 75 -24.61 -1.20 1.27
CA LYS A 75 -25.27 -1.47 -0.01
C LYS A 75 -24.49 -2.49 -0.86
N LYS A 76 -23.15 -2.53 -0.76
CA LYS A 76 -22.22 -3.36 -1.57
C LYS A 76 -22.15 -2.98 -3.04
N PHE A 77 -22.75 -1.86 -3.45
CA PHE A 77 -22.67 -1.34 -4.81
C PHE A 77 -22.83 0.17 -4.84
N ILE A 78 -22.39 0.76 -5.94
CA ILE A 78 -22.66 2.14 -6.35
C ILE A 78 -23.28 2.11 -7.74
N ILE A 79 -24.15 3.07 -8.05
CA ILE A 79 -24.74 3.23 -9.37
C ILE A 79 -24.12 4.47 -10.02
N VAL A 80 -23.64 4.34 -11.25
CA VAL A 80 -23.11 5.45 -12.06
C VAL A 80 -23.61 5.27 -13.48
N LYS A 81 -24.23 6.29 -14.10
CA LYS A 81 -24.82 6.22 -15.45
C LYS A 81 -25.72 4.97 -15.65
N ASN A 82 -26.53 4.64 -14.65
CA ASN A 82 -27.43 3.47 -14.66
C ASN A 82 -26.72 2.09 -14.64
N GLU A 83 -25.40 2.05 -14.49
CA GLU A 83 -24.63 0.82 -14.29
C GLU A 83 -24.31 0.59 -12.81
N ARG A 84 -24.30 -0.68 -12.40
CA ARG A 84 -24.06 -1.07 -11.00
C ARG A 84 -22.64 -1.61 -10.82
N PHE A 85 -21.84 -0.91 -10.03
CA PHE A 85 -20.46 -1.30 -9.71
C PHE A 85 -20.39 -1.90 -8.30
N PRO A 86 -19.87 -3.15 -8.14
CA PRO A 86 -19.66 -3.73 -6.82
C PRO A 86 -18.64 -2.94 -6.00
N VAL A 87 -18.99 -2.64 -4.76
CA VAL A 87 -18.16 -1.92 -3.79
C VAL A 87 -17.56 -2.89 -2.76
N LYS A 88 -16.31 -2.67 -2.38
CA LYS A 88 -15.64 -3.32 -1.25
C LYS A 88 -14.79 -2.33 -0.46
N ASP A 89 -14.47 -2.69 0.78
CA ASP A 89 -13.46 -1.99 1.58
C ASP A 89 -12.13 -1.93 0.85
N TYR A 90 -11.51 -0.75 0.84
CA TYR A 90 -10.13 -0.63 0.39
C TYR A 90 -9.18 -0.95 1.53
N ILE A 91 -8.46 -2.05 1.40
CA ILE A 91 -7.45 -2.45 2.39
C ILE A 91 -6.08 -2.09 1.83
N ALA A 92 -5.50 -1.02 2.36
CA ALA A 92 -4.15 -0.62 2.00
C ALA A 92 -3.16 -1.73 2.43
N PRO A 93 -2.11 -2.01 1.63
CA PRO A 93 -1.08 -2.94 2.04
C PRO A 93 -0.41 -2.47 3.33
N ALA A 94 -0.30 -3.36 4.31
CA ALA A 94 0.33 -3.03 5.58
C ALA A 94 1.77 -2.53 5.37
N LYS A 95 2.17 -1.51 6.13
CA LYS A 95 3.57 -1.09 6.19
C LYS A 95 4.34 -2.09 7.04
N VAL A 96 5.38 -2.70 6.48
CA VAL A 96 6.25 -3.61 7.22
C VAL A 96 7.26 -2.78 8.01
N LEU A 97 7.26 -2.93 9.32
CA LEU A 97 8.26 -2.36 10.19
C LEU A 97 9.57 -3.15 10.03
N ILE A 98 10.62 -2.48 9.54
CA ILE A 98 11.96 -3.04 9.41
C ILE A 98 12.89 -2.24 10.31
N CYS A 99 13.54 -2.91 11.25
CA CYS A 99 14.48 -2.30 12.17
C CYS A 99 15.68 -1.73 11.40
N SER A 100 16.01 -0.45 11.59
CA SER A 100 17.13 0.17 10.89
C SER A 100 18.50 -0.22 11.44
N LYS A 101 18.56 -0.92 12.58
CA LYS A 101 19.79 -1.44 13.22
C LYS A 101 20.15 -2.82 12.70
N CYS A 102 19.31 -3.81 12.97
CA CYS A 102 19.58 -5.20 12.59
C CYS A 102 18.88 -5.65 11.31
N LEU A 103 18.16 -4.75 10.65
CA LEU A 103 17.44 -5.00 9.40
C LEU A 103 16.36 -6.08 9.48
N GLN A 104 16.05 -6.63 10.65
CA GLN A 104 14.97 -7.60 10.86
C GLN A 104 13.58 -6.96 10.90
N ILE A 105 12.53 -7.76 10.71
CA ILE A 105 11.14 -7.32 10.72
C ILE A 105 10.55 -7.25 12.14
N GLY A 106 9.52 -6.41 12.32
CA GLY A 106 8.59 -6.51 13.45
C GLY A 106 9.00 -5.80 14.74
N HIS A 107 10.04 -4.97 14.75
CA HIS A 107 10.41 -4.19 15.93
C HIS A 107 11.05 -2.84 15.59
N PHE A 108 11.00 -1.92 16.55
CA PHE A 108 11.60 -0.59 16.45
C PHE A 108 13.08 -0.64 16.86
N ARG A 109 13.86 0.34 16.38
CA ARG A 109 15.29 0.45 16.77
C ARG A 109 15.47 0.52 18.28
N GLY A 110 14.58 1.21 19.00
CA GLY A 110 14.65 1.37 20.46
C GLY A 110 14.43 0.06 21.25
N THR A 111 13.76 -0.93 20.66
CA THR A 111 13.53 -2.25 21.29
C THR A 111 14.43 -3.34 20.68
N CYS A 112 15.40 -2.94 19.86
CA CYS A 112 16.31 -3.85 19.20
C CYS A 112 17.33 -4.41 20.21
N LYS A 113 17.39 -5.74 20.31
CA LYS A 113 18.34 -6.45 21.18
C LYS A 113 19.70 -6.69 20.54
N SER A 114 19.86 -6.36 19.25
CA SER A 114 21.14 -6.55 18.55
C SER A 114 22.18 -5.59 19.08
N VAL A 115 23.36 -6.11 19.40
CA VAL A 115 24.51 -5.30 19.82
C VAL A 115 25.08 -4.53 18.62
N LEU A 116 25.26 -5.22 17.50
CA LEU A 116 25.82 -4.70 16.25
C LEU A 116 24.74 -4.11 15.32
N ASP A 117 25.15 -3.20 14.44
CA ASP A 117 24.38 -2.72 13.30
C ASP A 117 24.67 -3.62 12.07
N TYR A 118 23.72 -3.75 11.16
CA TYR A 118 23.84 -4.57 9.95
C TYR A 118 23.89 -3.71 8.71
N CYS A 119 24.83 -4.01 7.82
CA CYS A 119 24.96 -3.33 6.55
C CYS A 119 23.75 -3.61 5.64
N ARG A 120 23.17 -2.56 5.07
CA ARG A 120 22.01 -2.65 4.17
C ARG A 120 22.33 -3.26 2.81
N LEU A 121 23.60 -3.26 2.45
CA LEU A 121 24.11 -3.75 1.19
C LEU A 121 24.53 -5.21 1.35
N CYS A 122 25.55 -5.47 2.17
CA CYS A 122 26.24 -6.75 2.19
C CYS A 122 25.91 -7.67 3.37
N ASP A 123 24.91 -7.32 4.18
CA ASP A 123 24.48 -8.15 5.32
C ASP A 123 25.51 -8.33 6.46
N ASN A 124 26.69 -7.71 6.37
CA ASN A 124 27.68 -7.81 7.43
C ASN A 124 27.23 -7.08 8.71
N SER A 125 27.36 -7.75 9.85
CA SER A 125 27.16 -7.16 11.17
C SER A 125 28.44 -6.44 11.62
N VAL A 126 28.33 -5.16 11.94
CA VAL A 126 29.46 -4.29 12.29
C VAL A 126 29.14 -3.42 13.50
N PRO A 127 30.16 -3.07 14.30
CA PRO A 127 29.98 -2.16 15.44
C PRO A 127 29.72 -0.71 14.99
N ASP A 128 30.31 -0.29 13.86
CA ASP A 128 30.10 1.03 13.27
C ASP A 128 29.93 0.95 11.75
N LEU A 129 28.74 1.34 11.27
CA LEU A 129 28.40 1.39 9.85
C LEU A 129 29.22 2.44 9.07
N LYS A 130 29.70 3.50 9.72
CA LYS A 130 30.49 4.55 9.07
C LYS A 130 31.84 4.00 8.64
N LEU A 131 32.52 3.29 9.55
CA LEU A 131 33.80 2.63 9.26
C LEU A 131 33.64 1.50 8.24
N HIS A 132 32.54 0.75 8.34
CA HIS A 132 32.26 -0.32 7.39
C HIS A 132 32.07 0.19 5.95
N LYS A 133 31.63 1.42 5.74
CA LYS A 133 31.42 1.98 4.39
C LYS A 133 32.69 1.94 3.53
N GLU A 134 33.86 2.04 4.14
CA GLU A 134 35.16 2.00 3.46
C GLU A 134 35.60 0.58 3.10
N SER A 135 35.17 -0.42 3.87
CA SER A 135 35.51 -1.84 3.70
C SER A 135 34.35 -2.69 3.14
N CYS A 136 33.26 -2.05 2.73
CA CYS A 136 32.09 -2.74 2.20
C CYS A 136 32.35 -3.23 0.78
N ASP A 137 32.12 -4.52 0.53
CA ASP A 137 32.17 -5.12 -0.80
C ASP A 137 31.05 -4.64 -1.74
N ASN A 138 30.09 -3.86 -1.21
CA ASN A 138 28.89 -3.36 -1.89
C ASN A 138 28.08 -4.45 -2.60
N GLN A 139 28.23 -5.71 -2.21
CA GLN A 139 27.45 -6.79 -2.78
C GLN A 139 26.04 -6.75 -2.20
N LEU A 140 25.06 -6.46 -3.06
CA LEU A 140 23.65 -6.48 -2.67
C LEU A 140 23.23 -7.87 -2.21
N CYS A 141 22.97 -8.01 -0.91
CA CYS A 141 22.53 -9.22 -0.26
C CYS A 141 21.46 -8.91 0.79
N CYS A 142 20.31 -9.56 0.66
CA CYS A 142 19.23 -9.44 1.63
C CYS A 142 19.54 -10.28 2.87
N ILE A 143 19.63 -9.66 4.05
CA ILE A 143 19.82 -10.37 5.33
C ILE A 143 18.89 -11.56 5.57
N ARG A 144 17.66 -11.44 5.08
CA ARG A 144 16.57 -12.40 5.23
C ARG A 144 16.72 -13.57 4.26
N CYS A 145 16.42 -13.30 2.99
CA CYS A 145 16.32 -14.36 1.99
C CYS A 145 17.61 -14.60 1.20
N LYS A 146 18.71 -13.92 1.57
CA LYS A 146 20.02 -13.94 0.90
C LYS A 146 19.99 -13.64 -0.60
N GLY A 147 18.93 -13.00 -1.08
CA GLY A 147 18.75 -12.62 -2.47
C GLY A 147 19.48 -11.33 -2.84
N GLN A 148 19.70 -11.09 -4.14
CA GLN A 148 20.41 -9.93 -4.66
C GLN A 148 19.53 -8.66 -4.70
N HIS A 149 19.13 -8.18 -3.53
CA HIS A 149 18.35 -6.95 -3.36
C HIS A 149 18.47 -6.41 -1.93
N TYR A 150 18.08 -5.15 -1.72
CA TYR A 150 18.03 -4.56 -0.39
C TYR A 150 17.07 -5.30 0.55
N ALA A 151 17.36 -5.28 1.85
CA ALA A 151 16.51 -5.89 2.86
C ALA A 151 15.05 -5.40 2.78
N ASN A 152 14.81 -4.12 2.53
CA ASN A 152 13.49 -3.51 2.44
C ASN A 152 12.84 -3.55 1.05
N ASP A 153 13.45 -4.22 0.06
CA ASP A 153 12.92 -4.30 -1.29
C ASP A 153 11.55 -4.99 -1.31
N ILE A 154 10.62 -4.44 -2.11
CA ILE A 154 9.28 -5.00 -2.30
C ILE A 154 9.31 -6.41 -2.93
N ARG A 155 10.40 -6.74 -3.62
CA ARG A 155 10.63 -8.06 -4.25
C ARG A 155 11.04 -9.13 -3.26
N CYS A 156 11.45 -8.77 -2.03
CA CYS A 156 11.84 -9.74 -1.01
C CYS A 156 10.67 -10.68 -0.66
N PRO A 157 10.82 -12.01 -0.82
CA PRO A 157 9.73 -12.96 -0.55
C PRO A 157 9.29 -12.96 0.91
N GLU A 158 10.22 -12.81 1.86
CA GLU A 158 9.90 -12.76 3.29
C GLU A 158 9.15 -11.48 3.69
N VAL A 159 9.59 -10.32 3.21
CA VAL A 159 8.88 -9.04 3.45
C VAL A 159 7.49 -9.10 2.84
N LYS A 160 7.36 -9.70 1.65
CA LYS A 160 6.07 -9.88 0.99
C LYS A 160 5.14 -10.81 1.78
N ALA A 161 5.65 -11.94 2.28
CA ALA A 161 4.88 -12.87 3.10
C ALA A 161 4.41 -12.21 4.40
N TYR A 162 5.31 -11.53 5.10
CA TYR A 162 4.99 -10.81 6.34
C TYR A 162 3.98 -9.68 6.11
N ARG A 163 4.13 -8.90 5.03
CA ARG A 163 3.15 -7.88 4.63
C ARG A 163 1.77 -8.49 4.39
N ALA A 164 1.71 -9.62 3.69
CA ALA A 164 0.44 -10.30 3.41
C ALA A 164 -0.21 -10.79 4.71
N ALA A 165 0.56 -11.34 5.65
CA ALA A 165 0.06 -11.74 6.96
C ALA A 165 -0.50 -10.54 7.77
N LEU A 166 0.25 -9.43 7.83
CA LEU A 166 -0.21 -8.20 8.49
C LEU A 166 -1.46 -7.61 7.85
N THR A 167 -1.53 -7.62 6.52
CA THR A 167 -2.70 -7.08 5.80
C THR A 167 -3.94 -7.96 6.06
N LYS A 168 -3.77 -9.28 6.14
CA LYS A 168 -4.84 -10.21 6.52
C LYS A 168 -5.32 -10.00 7.96
N SER A 169 -4.42 -9.76 8.91
CA SER A 169 -4.81 -9.48 10.30
C SER A 169 -5.48 -8.11 10.50
N GLN A 170 -5.33 -7.20 9.54
CA GLN A 170 -6.01 -5.90 9.53
C GLN A 170 -7.40 -5.95 8.88
N GLN A 171 -7.81 -7.09 8.29
CA GLN A 171 -9.18 -7.23 7.85
C GLN A 171 -10.07 -7.28 9.10
N PRO A 172 -11.06 -6.39 9.25
CA PRO A 172 -12.04 -6.58 10.30
C PRO A 172 -12.67 -7.96 10.08
N SER A 173 -12.59 -8.83 11.09
CA SER A 173 -13.40 -10.04 11.14
C SER A 173 -14.82 -9.59 10.92
N SER A 174 -15.40 -9.95 9.78
CA SER A 174 -16.80 -9.69 9.46
C SER A 174 -17.65 -10.54 10.40
N THR A 175 -17.78 -10.05 11.63
CA THR A 175 -18.75 -10.47 12.63
C THR A 175 -19.65 -9.26 12.83
N PHE A 176 -20.52 -9.03 11.87
CA PHE A 176 -21.75 -8.29 12.12
C PHE A 176 -22.76 -9.34 12.56
N ILE A 177 -23.12 -9.30 13.83
CA ILE A 177 -24.32 -9.95 14.39
C ILE A 177 -25.53 -9.26 13.78
#